data_AF-A0A0H5C0U9-F1
#
_entry.id   AF-A0A0H5C0U9-F1
#
_cell.length_a   1.000
_cell.length_b   1.000
_cell.length_c   1.000
_cell.angle_alpha   90.00
_cell.angle_beta   90.00
_cell.angle_gamma   90.00
#
_symmetry.space_group_name_H-M   'P 1'
#
loop_
_entity.id
_entity.type
_entity.pdbx_description
1 polymer ?
#
loop_
_entity_poly.entity_id
_entity_poly.type
_entity_poly.pdbx_seq_one_letter_code
_entity_poly.pdbx_strand_id
1 'polypeptide(L)'
;MSLDARRKNQLIDQFVDFTQSNSSVAKNFLLLARWDLEVAINEYLAYQQPPNASRKDKKSILAIFDEYKDEEDKIGIDGTLRFIEDLGYEPEDRAVLALAEFLESPSVGVFPRKNFLSKWQSVK
;
A
#
# COMPACT_ATOMS: atom_id res chain seq x y z
N MET A 1 37.64 -3.41 28.10
CA MET A 1 36.38 -2.85 27.55
C MET A 1 36.45 -2.72 26.01
N SER A 2 36.55 -3.83 25.26
CA SER A 2 36.65 -3.76 23.78
C SER A 2 35.98 -4.92 23.02
N LEU A 3 35.48 -5.95 23.72
CA LEU A 3 34.76 -7.07 23.08
C LEU A 3 33.35 -6.67 22.62
N ASP A 4 32.66 -5.83 23.39
CA ASP A 4 31.28 -5.43 23.08
C ASP A 4 31.17 -4.59 21.81
N ALA A 5 32.16 -3.71 21.55
CA ALA A 5 32.14 -2.86 20.36
C ALA A 5 32.34 -3.66 19.06
N ARG A 6 33.21 -4.69 19.09
CA ARG A 6 33.43 -5.57 17.93
C ARG A 6 32.20 -6.42 17.64
N ARG A 7 31.57 -6.97 18.68
CA ARG A 7 30.32 -7.73 18.57
C ARG A 7 29.18 -6.88 17.99
N LYS A 8 29.05 -5.63 18.44
CA LYS A 8 28.05 -4.68 17.95
C LYS A 8 28.23 -4.34 16.46
N ASN A 9 29.47 -4.14 16.00
CA ASN A 9 29.72 -3.93 14.57
C ASN A 9 29.39 -5.16 13.72
N GLN A 10 29.71 -6.37 14.18
CA GLN A 10 29.33 -7.60 13.46
C GLN A 10 27.81 -7.75 13.31
N LEU A 11 27.03 -7.40 14.33
CA LEU A 11 25.56 -7.43 14.26
C LEU A 11 25.01 -6.41 13.25
N ILE A 12 25.64 -5.23 13.16
CA ILE A 12 25.26 -4.21 12.17
C ILE A 12 25.57 -4.70 10.75
N ASP A 13 26.74 -5.30 10.54
CA ASP A 13 27.13 -5.81 9.23
C ASP A 13 26.22 -6.95 8.78
N GLN A 14 25.89 -7.90 9.67
CA GLN A 14 24.94 -8.98 9.38
C GLN A 14 23.53 -8.42 9.09
N PHE A 15 23.06 -7.47 9.89
CA PHE A 15 21.78 -6.83 9.63
C PHE A 15 21.75 -6.17 8.25
N VAL A 16 22.79 -5.41 7.90
CA VAL A 16 22.92 -4.76 6.58
C VAL A 16 22.97 -5.80 5.46
N ASP A 17 23.67 -6.92 5.65
CA ASP A 17 23.75 -8.01 4.68
C ASP A 17 22.38 -8.66 4.43
N PHE A 18 21.62 -8.97 5.49
CA PHE A 18 20.30 -9.59 5.38
C PHE A 18 19.20 -8.64 4.86
N THR A 19 19.31 -7.35 5.15
CA THR A 19 18.23 -6.38 4.90
C THR A 19 18.53 -5.35 3.80
N GLN A 20 19.76 -5.36 3.29
CA GLN A 20 20.32 -4.34 2.37
C GLN A 20 20.10 -2.89 2.83
N SER A 21 19.98 -2.70 4.14
CA SER A 21 19.74 -1.40 4.76
C SER A 21 21.01 -0.58 4.92
N ASN A 22 20.89 0.71 5.23
CA ASN A 22 22.05 1.52 5.57
C ASN A 22 22.51 1.23 7.01
N SER A 23 23.81 1.19 7.26
CA SER A 23 24.41 0.97 8.59
C SER A 23 23.88 1.93 9.67
N SER A 24 23.47 3.15 9.31
CA SER A 24 22.82 4.09 10.25
C SER A 24 21.41 3.64 10.66
N VAL A 25 20.65 3.06 9.73
CA VAL A 25 19.31 2.53 9.99
C VAL A 25 19.41 1.25 10.82
N ALA A 26 20.30 0.34 10.42
CA ALA A 26 20.61 -0.88 11.16
C ALA A 26 20.94 -0.60 12.64
N LYS A 27 21.78 0.41 12.91
CA LYS A 27 22.11 0.83 14.28
C LYS A 27 20.90 1.26 15.10
N ASN A 28 19.98 2.02 14.50
CA ASN A 28 18.78 2.48 15.20
C ASN A 28 17.85 1.33 15.57
N PHE A 29 17.59 0.40 14.63
CA PHE A 29 16.75 -0.76 14.89
C PHE A 29 17.38 -1.73 15.90
N LEU A 30 18.69 -1.97 15.80
CA LEU A 30 19.42 -2.77 16.78
C LEU A 30 19.44 -2.12 18.17
N LEU A 31 19.49 -0.79 18.26
CA LEU A 31 19.41 -0.09 19.55
C LEU A 31 18.03 -0.27 20.21
N LEU A 32 16.95 -0.15 19.43
CA LEU A 32 15.57 -0.34 19.89
C LEU A 32 15.30 -1.80 20.29
N ALA A 33 15.85 -2.75 19.54
CA ALA A 33 15.73 -4.19 19.78
C ALA A 33 16.72 -4.72 20.85
N ARG A 34 17.38 -3.85 21.63
CA ARG A 34 18.37 -4.23 22.67
C ARG A 34 19.52 -5.10 22.14
N TRP A 35 19.96 -4.86 20.91
CA TRP A 35 21.01 -5.59 20.18
C TRP A 35 20.66 -7.04 19.85
N ASP A 36 19.37 -7.38 19.80
CA ASP A 36 18.87 -8.63 19.26
C ASP A 36 18.71 -8.52 17.74
N LEU A 37 19.43 -9.36 17.00
CA LEU A 37 19.43 -9.34 15.54
C LEU A 37 18.09 -9.81 14.97
N GLU A 38 17.52 -10.88 15.52
CA GLU A 38 16.30 -11.49 14.98
C GLU A 38 15.11 -10.56 15.20
N VAL A 39 15.01 -9.96 16.39
CA VAL A 39 13.97 -8.96 16.70
C VAL A 39 14.16 -7.73 15.82
N ALA A 40 15.39 -7.20 15.69
CA ALA A 40 15.63 -6.03 14.85
C ALA A 40 15.28 -6.28 13.38
N ILE A 41 15.68 -7.44 12.83
CA ILE A 41 15.37 -7.82 11.45
C ILE A 41 13.86 -7.97 11.29
N ASN A 42 13.17 -8.62 12.22
CA ASN A 42 11.73 -8.78 12.16
C ASN A 42 11.00 -7.43 12.24
N GLU A 43 11.42 -6.51 13.12
CA GLU A 43 10.89 -5.15 13.22
C GLU A 43 11.17 -4.33 11.95
N TYR A 44 12.38 -4.46 11.38
CA TYR A 44 12.74 -3.79 10.14
C TYR A 44 12.02 -4.36 8.93
N LEU A 45 11.86 -5.68 8.87
CA LEU A 45 11.08 -6.36 7.85
C LEU A 45 9.59 -6.12 8.04
N ALA A 46 9.06 -5.90 9.25
CA ALA A 46 7.69 -5.44 9.46
C ALA A 46 7.51 -3.96 9.08
N TYR A 47 8.57 -3.16 9.22
CA TYR A 47 8.63 -1.78 8.77
C TYR A 47 8.80 -1.66 7.23
N GLN A 48 9.57 -2.56 6.62
CA GLN A 48 9.80 -2.67 5.17
C GLN A 48 8.72 -3.46 4.45
N GLN A 49 8.12 -4.47 5.09
CA GLN A 49 6.84 -5.04 4.68
C GLN A 49 5.93 -3.84 4.57
N PRO A 50 5.38 -3.55 3.40
CA PRO A 50 4.69 -2.31 3.25
C PRO A 50 3.34 -2.42 3.97
N PRO A 51 3.05 -1.53 4.91
CA PRO A 51 1.78 -0.82 4.84
C PRO A 51 1.80 0.21 3.69
N ASN A 52 2.89 0.33 2.90
CA ASN A 52 3.25 1.50 2.09
C ASN A 52 3.51 1.29 0.57
N ALA A 53 3.31 0.11 -0.02
CA ALA A 53 3.01 0.05 -1.47
C ALA A 53 1.78 0.94 -1.73
N SER A 54 0.86 0.90 -0.77
CA SER A 54 -0.28 1.80 -0.64
C SER A 54 0.01 3.29 -0.79
N ARG A 55 1.17 3.90 -0.45
CA ARG A 55 1.23 5.39 -0.46
C ARG A 55 1.36 5.99 -1.85
N LYS A 56 2.15 5.34 -2.72
CA LYS A 56 2.31 5.79 -4.11
C LYS A 56 1.07 5.38 -4.92
N ASP A 57 0.60 4.16 -4.69
CA ASP A 57 -0.59 3.61 -5.32
C ASP A 57 -1.86 4.33 -4.84
N LYS A 58 -1.96 4.74 -3.58
CA LYS A 58 -3.10 5.53 -3.08
C LYS A 58 -3.17 6.91 -3.71
N LYS A 59 -2.02 7.53 -4.02
CA LYS A 59 -2.01 8.84 -4.71
C LYS A 59 -2.47 8.69 -6.16
N SER A 60 -2.02 7.67 -6.88
CA SER A 60 -2.47 7.42 -8.25
C SER A 60 -3.92 6.96 -8.30
N ILE A 61 -4.35 6.04 -7.43
CA ILE A 61 -5.75 5.61 -7.34
C ILE A 61 -6.66 6.79 -6.95
N LEU A 62 -6.20 7.68 -6.06
CA LEU A 62 -6.94 8.89 -5.73
C LEU A 62 -7.04 9.83 -6.93
N ALA A 63 -5.96 10.02 -7.68
CA ALA A 63 -5.99 10.85 -8.89
C ALA A 63 -6.97 10.30 -9.94
N ILE A 64 -7.01 8.97 -10.12
CA ILE A 64 -8.01 8.30 -10.97
C ILE A 64 -9.42 8.56 -10.42
N PHE A 65 -9.64 8.37 -9.12
CA PHE A 65 -10.96 8.64 -8.52
C PHE A 65 -11.41 10.09 -8.73
N ASP A 66 -10.50 11.05 -8.54
CA ASP A 66 -10.78 12.48 -8.69
C ASP A 66 -11.09 12.87 -10.14
N GLU A 67 -10.73 12.06 -11.13
CA GLU A 67 -11.04 12.29 -12.56
C GLU A 67 -12.52 11.98 -12.90
N TYR A 68 -13.13 11.04 -12.18
CA TYR A 68 -14.50 10.58 -12.43
C TYR A 68 -15.51 10.99 -11.35
N LYS A 69 -15.05 11.59 -10.24
CA LYS A 69 -15.96 11.99 -9.15
C LYS A 69 -16.89 13.14 -9.58
N ASP A 70 -18.04 13.20 -8.91
CA ASP A 70 -18.95 14.34 -9.02
C ASP A 70 -18.62 15.41 -7.96
N GLU A 71 -19.51 16.39 -7.77
CA GLU A 71 -19.41 17.38 -6.68
C GLU A 71 -19.46 16.73 -5.29
N GLU A 72 -20.16 15.59 -5.18
CA GLU A 72 -20.17 14.75 -3.99
C GLU A 72 -18.93 13.85 -3.94
N ASP A 73 -18.49 13.40 -2.75
CA ASP A 73 -17.29 12.53 -2.57
C ASP A 73 -17.52 11.08 -3.03
N LYS A 74 -18.07 10.91 -4.24
CA LYS A 74 -18.45 9.66 -4.91
C LYS A 74 -18.36 9.84 -6.43
N ILE A 75 -18.16 8.74 -7.14
CA ILE A 75 -18.40 8.67 -8.59
C ILE A 75 -19.89 8.35 -8.76
N GLY A 76 -20.66 9.22 -9.39
CA GLY A 76 -22.05 8.96 -9.75
C GLY A 76 -22.18 8.35 -11.14
N ILE A 77 -23.39 8.43 -11.72
CA ILE A 77 -23.75 7.66 -12.91
C ILE A 77 -22.91 8.09 -14.12
N ASP A 78 -22.80 9.40 -14.37
CA ASP A 78 -22.05 9.93 -15.50
C ASP A 78 -20.55 9.60 -15.39
N GLY A 79 -19.98 9.75 -14.20
CA GLY A 79 -18.60 9.35 -13.92
C GLY A 79 -18.38 7.85 -14.06
N THR A 80 -19.34 7.03 -13.65
CA THR A 80 -19.27 5.57 -13.77
C THR A 80 -19.29 5.14 -15.23
N LEU A 81 -20.16 5.73 -16.05
CA LEU A 81 -20.23 5.42 -17.49
C LEU A 81 -18.90 5.75 -18.18
N ARG A 82 -18.33 6.94 -17.92
CA ARG A 82 -17.01 7.32 -18.44
C ARG A 82 -15.91 6.38 -17.96
N PHE A 83 -15.90 6.04 -16.67
CA PHE A 83 -14.91 5.12 -16.11
C PHE A 83 -14.95 3.73 -16.76
N ILE A 84 -16.15 3.20 -17.01
CA ILE A 84 -16.35 1.91 -17.68
C ILE A 84 -15.91 1.97 -19.15
N GLU A 85 -16.24 3.07 -19.85
CA GLU A 85 -15.83 3.32 -21.24
C GLU A 85 -14.31 3.42 -21.38
N ASP A 86 -13.64 4.14 -20.48
CA ASP A 86 -12.17 4.29 -20.46
C ASP A 86 -11.47 2.96 -20.11
N LEU A 87 -12.15 2.05 -19.42
CA LEU A 87 -11.70 0.66 -19.23
C LEU A 87 -11.93 -0.23 -20.46
N GLY A 88 -12.65 0.26 -21.47
CA GLY A 88 -12.94 -0.47 -22.71
C GLY A 88 -14.10 -1.46 -22.61
N TYR A 89 -15.00 -1.28 -21.64
CA TYR A 89 -16.18 -2.12 -21.46
C TYR A 89 -17.47 -1.38 -21.82
N GLU A 90 -18.52 -2.14 -22.13
CA GLU A 90 -19.87 -1.61 -22.24
C GLU A 90 -20.57 -1.64 -20.86
N PRO A 91 -21.42 -0.66 -20.52
CA PRO A 91 -22.14 -0.63 -19.23
C PRO A 91 -22.98 -1.88 -18.92
N GLU A 92 -23.37 -2.61 -19.98
CA GLU A 92 -24.22 -3.80 -19.93
C GLU A 92 -23.40 -5.11 -19.80
N ASP A 93 -22.06 -5.02 -19.82
CA ASP A 93 -21.20 -6.18 -19.69
C ASP A 93 -21.30 -6.80 -18.29
N ARG A 94 -21.27 -8.13 -18.23
CA ARG A 94 -21.17 -8.89 -16.98
C ARG A 94 -19.93 -8.52 -16.17
N ALA A 95 -18.85 -8.09 -16.84
CA ALA A 95 -17.65 -7.58 -16.19
C ALA A 95 -17.95 -6.34 -15.32
N VAL A 96 -18.85 -5.45 -15.76
CA VAL A 96 -19.26 -4.26 -15.00
C VAL A 96 -20.02 -4.65 -13.74
N LEU A 97 -20.86 -5.68 -13.81
CA LEU A 97 -21.56 -6.19 -12.63
C LEU A 97 -20.57 -6.76 -11.60
N ALA A 98 -19.56 -7.51 -12.05
CA ALA A 98 -18.51 -8.02 -11.18
C ALA A 98 -17.67 -6.88 -10.57
N LEU A 99 -17.40 -5.82 -11.33
CA LEU A 99 -16.73 -4.62 -10.85
C LEU A 99 -17.56 -3.90 -9.78
N ALA A 100 -18.87 -3.75 -9.98
CA ALA A 100 -19.77 -3.13 -9.01
C ALA A 100 -19.83 -3.92 -7.69
N GLU A 101 -19.86 -5.24 -7.76
CA GLU A 101 -19.79 -6.13 -6.60
C GLU A 101 -18.44 -6.02 -5.89
N PHE A 102 -17.34 -6.04 -6.66
CA PHE A 102 -15.99 -5.89 -6.12
C PHE A 102 -15.81 -4.56 -5.37
N LEU A 103 -16.35 -3.47 -5.93
CA LEU A 103 -16.34 -2.13 -5.34
C LEU A 103 -17.37 -1.93 -4.23
N GLU A 104 -18.16 -2.96 -3.89
CA GLU A 104 -19.25 -2.88 -2.89
C GLU A 104 -20.14 -1.66 -3.15
N SER A 105 -20.60 -1.53 -4.39
CA SER A 105 -21.44 -0.42 -4.82
C SER A 105 -22.79 -0.45 -4.10
N PRO A 106 -23.22 0.64 -3.43
CA PRO A 106 -24.49 0.68 -2.71
C PRO A 106 -25.71 0.78 -3.65
N SER A 107 -25.50 1.26 -4.88
CA SER A 107 -26.54 1.49 -5.88
C SER A 107 -25.92 1.56 -7.27
N VAL A 108 -26.67 1.13 -8.29
CA VAL A 108 -26.22 1.12 -9.70
C VAL A 108 -25.60 2.47 -10.09
N GLY A 109 -24.40 2.42 -10.68
CA GLY A 109 -23.70 3.61 -11.15
C GLY A 109 -23.17 4.51 -10.05
N VAL A 110 -22.96 4.00 -8.82
CA VAL A 110 -22.41 4.80 -7.72
C VAL A 110 -21.22 4.09 -7.07
N PHE A 111 -20.06 4.73 -7.05
CA PHE A 111 -18.88 4.23 -6.35
C PHE A 111 -18.41 5.22 -5.27
N PRO A 112 -18.62 4.92 -3.98
CA PRO A 112 -18.12 5.73 -2.89
C PRO A 112 -16.60 5.70 -2.82
N ARG A 113 -15.98 6.86 -2.52
CA ARG A 113 -14.52 7.00 -2.42
C ARG A 113 -13.86 5.96 -1.50
N LYS A 114 -14.46 5.73 -0.33
CA LYS A 114 -13.94 4.79 0.67
C LYS A 114 -13.74 3.41 0.07
N ASN A 115 -14.77 2.88 -0.59
CA ASN A 115 -14.76 1.53 -1.12
C ASN A 115 -13.84 1.44 -2.33
N PHE A 116 -13.91 2.43 -3.25
CA PHE A 116 -13.03 2.51 -4.41
C PHE A 116 -11.55 2.45 -4.00
N LEU A 117 -11.11 3.35 -3.11
CA LEU A 117 -9.72 3.40 -2.67
C LEU A 117 -9.30 2.12 -1.93
N SER A 118 -10.16 1.61 -1.03
CA SER A 118 -9.83 0.44 -0.22
C SER A 118 -9.71 -0.83 -1.06
N LYS A 119 -10.61 -1.02 -2.02
CA LYS A 119 -10.67 -2.23 -2.85
C LYS A 119 -9.50 -2.28 -3.82
N TRP A 120 -9.22 -1.20 -4.55
CA TRP A 120 -8.05 -1.14 -5.44
C TRP A 120 -6.72 -1.27 -4.70
N GLN A 121 -6.61 -0.81 -3.44
CA GLN A 121 -5.43 -1.04 -2.61
C GLN A 121 -5.30 -2.48 -2.08
N SER A 122 -6.39 -3.24 -2.06
CA SER A 122 -6.41 -4.61 -1.58
C SER A 122 -6.04 -5.63 -2.66
N VAL A 123 -6.08 -5.23 -3.93
CA VAL A 123 -5.69 -6.06 -5.07
C VAL A 123 -4.16 -6.11 -5.14
N LYS A 124 -3.62 -7.32 -5.22
CA LYS A 124 -2.18 -7.61 -5.30
C LYS A 124 -1.78 -7.97 -6.72
#